data_AF-A0A7W5XIQ7-F1
#
_entry.id   AF-A0A7W5XIQ7-F1
#
_cell.length_a   1.000
_cell.length_b   1.000
_cell.length_c   1.000
_cell.angle_alpha   90.00
_cell.angle_beta   90.00
_cell.angle_gamma   90.00
#
_symmetry.space_group_name_H-M   'P 1'
#
loop_
_entity.id
_entity.type
_entity.pdbx_description
1 polymer ?
#
loop_
_entity_poly.entity_id
_entity_poly.type
_entity_poly.pdbx_seq_one_letter_code
_entity_poly.pdbx_strand_id
1 'polypeptide(L)'
;MAMETFLLKFLSPETGCSVHEMRFEAPMEAVAAILDVATPELTEHLFYLEKSELDGLSSMLALRFSEPDGDVVLTRSQLIDSAPYLVHTNFELALMLDGRKPFAMFLDEESSGILKEVRAYFQPYVDSGAIIERVAPFVQDKFRLVHILYVLPNEEWRFDAYAELMSERRWTDESEYRLGRLLGYTEEQCQWWITQKRETRNVTEPKA
;
A
#
# COMPACT_ATOMS: atom_id res chain seq x y z
N MET A 1 -4.12 -6.72 28.17
CA MET A 1 -3.20 -6.42 27.05
C MET A 1 -3.96 -5.53 26.09
N ALA A 2 -3.33 -4.50 25.52
CA ALA A 2 -4.00 -3.65 24.53
C ALA A 2 -4.27 -4.47 23.27
N MET A 3 -5.48 -4.38 22.73
CA MET A 3 -5.81 -5.00 21.45
C MET A 3 -5.47 -4.01 20.35
N GLU A 4 -4.87 -4.50 19.27
CA GLU A 4 -4.63 -3.75 18.04
C GLU A 4 -5.39 -4.40 16.89
N THR A 5 -5.75 -3.60 15.89
CA THR A 5 -6.39 -4.09 14.68
C THR A 5 -5.33 -4.48 13.65
N PHE A 6 -5.48 -5.68 13.09
CA PHE A 6 -4.64 -6.22 12.02
C PHE A 6 -5.49 -6.51 10.78
N LEU A 7 -4.84 -6.45 9.61
CA LEU A 7 -5.39 -6.84 8.33
C LEU A 7 -4.60 -8.03 7.78
N LEU A 8 -5.31 -9.08 7.42
CA LEU A 8 -4.81 -10.16 6.55
C LEU A 8 -5.29 -9.91 5.14
N LYS A 9 -4.36 -9.84 4.18
CA LYS A 9 -4.62 -9.64 2.76
C LYS A 9 -4.22 -10.91 2.03
N PHE A 10 -5.18 -11.54 1.37
CA PHE A 10 -4.94 -12.70 0.51
C PHE A 10 -4.76 -12.19 -0.90
N LEU A 11 -3.58 -12.42 -1.49
CA LEU A 11 -3.21 -11.85 -2.77
C LEU A 11 -3.48 -12.82 -3.93
N SER A 12 -3.93 -12.27 -5.06
CA SER A 12 -4.01 -13.00 -6.31
C SER A 12 -2.60 -13.30 -6.84
N PRO A 13 -2.27 -14.56 -7.15
CA PRO A 13 -0.98 -14.89 -7.77
C PRO A 13 -0.85 -14.33 -9.19
N GLU A 14 -1.96 -13.95 -9.84
CA GLU A 14 -1.97 -13.41 -11.20
C GLU A 14 -1.73 -11.90 -11.24
N THR A 15 -2.16 -11.18 -10.21
CA THR A 15 -2.20 -9.70 -10.23
C THR A 15 -1.50 -9.04 -9.04
N GLY A 16 -1.12 -9.79 -8.01
CA GLY A 16 -0.60 -9.26 -6.75
C GLY A 16 -1.62 -8.43 -5.94
N CYS A 17 -2.85 -8.32 -6.42
CA CYS A 17 -3.90 -7.54 -5.77
C CYS A 17 -4.60 -8.36 -4.67
N SER A 18 -5.08 -7.68 -3.63
CA SER A 18 -5.92 -8.28 -2.60
C SER A 18 -7.21 -8.86 -3.23
N VAL A 19 -7.45 -10.16 -3.10
CA VAL A 19 -8.72 -10.81 -3.47
C VAL A 19 -9.69 -10.89 -2.29
N HIS A 20 -9.14 -10.97 -1.09
CA HIS A 20 -9.87 -11.00 0.16
C HIS A 20 -9.06 -10.30 1.24
N GLU A 21 -9.73 -9.51 2.07
CA GLU A 21 -9.12 -8.90 3.24
C GLU A 21 -9.95 -9.21 4.48
N MET A 22 -9.27 -9.62 5.55
CA MET A 22 -9.89 -9.89 6.85
C MET A 22 -9.28 -8.97 7.90
N ARG A 23 -10.14 -8.24 8.62
CA ARG A 23 -9.75 -7.45 9.80
C ARG A 23 -10.01 -8.26 11.06
N PHE A 24 -9.08 -8.23 12.00
CA PHE A 24 -9.25 -8.83 13.32
C PHE A 24 -8.52 -8.03 14.40
N GLU A 25 -8.94 -8.20 15.64
CA GLU A 25 -8.28 -7.61 16.81
C GLU A 25 -7.49 -8.68 17.56
N ALA A 26 -6.26 -8.36 17.95
CA ALA A 26 -5.40 -9.25 18.73
C ALA A 26 -4.40 -8.46 19.59
N PRO A 27 -3.88 -9.03 20.69
CA PRO A 27 -2.73 -8.46 21.38
C PRO A 27 -1.48 -8.54 20.49
N MET A 28 -0.71 -7.45 20.41
CA MET A 28 0.48 -7.40 19.57
C MET A 28 1.51 -8.47 19.95
N GLU A 29 1.64 -8.79 21.24
CA GLU A 29 2.60 -9.77 21.74
C GLU A 29 2.26 -11.19 21.24
N ALA A 30 0.98 -11.50 21.09
CA ALA A 30 0.55 -12.80 20.57
C ALA A 30 0.86 -12.92 19.06
N VAL A 31 0.61 -11.86 18.29
CA VAL A 31 0.94 -11.82 16.87
C VAL A 31 2.46 -11.87 16.66
N ALA A 32 3.21 -11.08 17.43
CA ALA A 32 4.68 -11.06 17.37
C ALA A 32 5.29 -12.42 17.68
N ALA A 33 4.74 -13.13 18.68
CA ALA A 33 5.18 -14.48 19.04
C ALA A 33 4.89 -15.53 17.95
N ILE A 34 3.82 -15.36 17.17
CA ILE A 34 3.50 -16.26 16.05
C ILE A 34 4.48 -16.05 14.89
N LEU A 35 4.86 -14.80 14.63
CA LEU A 35 5.80 -14.41 13.56
C LEU A 35 7.28 -14.51 13.96
N ASP A 36 7.57 -14.82 15.23
CA ASP A 36 8.93 -14.82 15.79
C ASP A 36 9.68 -13.48 15.58
N VAL A 37 8.98 -12.35 15.76
CA VAL A 37 9.52 -10.99 15.61
C VAL A 37 9.36 -10.17 16.88
N ALA A 38 10.09 -9.04 16.98
CA ALA A 38 9.86 -8.09 18.06
C ALA A 38 8.57 -7.28 17.82
N THR A 39 7.84 -6.97 18.89
CA THR A 39 6.60 -6.17 18.82
C THR A 39 6.72 -4.84 18.05
N PRO A 40 7.82 -4.06 18.15
CA PRO A 40 7.96 -2.83 17.36
C PRO A 40 7.94 -3.06 15.84
N GLU A 41 8.43 -4.22 15.37
CA GLU A 41 8.48 -4.55 13.94
C GLU A 41 7.07 -4.62 13.33
N LEU A 42 6.06 -5.03 14.11
CA LEU A 42 4.66 -5.03 13.69
C LEU A 42 4.09 -3.64 13.36
N THR A 43 4.76 -2.57 13.79
CA THR A 43 4.32 -1.19 13.53
C THR A 43 4.92 -0.64 12.24
N GLU A 44 6.11 -1.12 11.87
CA GLU A 44 6.94 -0.55 10.80
C GLU A 44 6.89 -1.36 9.52
N HIS A 45 6.51 -2.64 9.61
CA HIS A 45 6.62 -3.58 8.50
C HIS A 45 5.30 -4.28 8.17
N LEU A 46 5.23 -4.72 6.92
CA LEU A 46 4.28 -5.73 6.46
C LEU A 46 4.98 -7.09 6.44
N PHE A 47 4.23 -8.16 6.62
CA PHE A 47 4.78 -9.51 6.73
C PHE A 47 4.11 -10.43 5.70
N TYR A 48 4.90 -10.98 4.79
CA TYR A 48 4.47 -12.10 3.97
C TYR A 48 4.52 -13.36 4.83
N LEU A 49 3.36 -14.01 5.00
CA LEU A 49 3.20 -15.10 5.94
C LEU A 49 3.60 -16.44 5.35
N GLU A 50 4.41 -17.17 6.08
CA GLU A 50 4.60 -18.60 5.86
C GLU A 50 3.37 -19.39 6.31
N LYS A 51 3.22 -20.61 5.78
CA LYS A 51 2.10 -21.49 6.12
C LYS A 51 1.97 -21.75 7.63
N SER A 52 3.09 -21.94 8.34
CA SER A 52 3.09 -22.15 9.79
C SER A 52 2.60 -20.94 10.57
N GLU A 53 2.92 -19.73 10.12
CA GLU A 53 2.46 -18.49 10.75
C GLU A 53 0.97 -18.28 10.52
N LEU A 54 0.51 -18.53 9.30
CA LEU A 54 -0.91 -18.50 8.96
C LEU A 54 -1.72 -19.53 9.77
N ASP A 55 -1.19 -20.73 9.95
CA ASP A 55 -1.78 -21.78 10.80
C ASP A 55 -1.80 -21.37 12.29
N GLY A 56 -0.77 -20.65 12.74
CA GLY A 56 -0.69 -20.06 14.07
C GLY A 56 -1.80 -19.02 14.30
N LEU A 57 -1.97 -18.08 13.36
CA LEU A 57 -3.05 -17.09 13.40
C LEU A 57 -4.44 -17.74 13.32
N SER A 58 -4.60 -18.73 12.44
CA SER A 58 -5.83 -19.54 12.30
C SER A 58 -6.24 -20.16 13.64
N SER A 59 -5.27 -20.78 14.33
CA SER A 59 -5.46 -21.38 15.65
C SER A 59 -5.80 -20.35 16.73
N MET A 60 -5.09 -19.22 16.76
CA MET A 60 -5.33 -18.12 17.71
C MET A 60 -6.73 -17.54 17.55
N LEU A 61 -7.18 -17.35 16.32
CA LEU A 61 -8.48 -16.75 15.99
C LEU A 61 -9.64 -17.75 16.07
N ALA A 62 -9.34 -19.04 16.25
CA ALA A 62 -10.32 -20.13 16.15
C ALA A 62 -11.12 -20.09 14.82
N LEU A 63 -10.44 -19.67 13.74
CA LEU A 63 -10.98 -19.63 12.38
C LEU A 63 -10.28 -20.69 11.54
N ARG A 64 -10.87 -21.04 10.39
CA ARG A 64 -10.20 -21.86 9.40
C ARG A 64 -10.02 -21.04 8.14
N PHE A 65 -8.77 -20.85 7.75
CA PHE A 65 -8.45 -20.30 6.44
C PHE A 65 -8.41 -21.43 5.41
N SER A 66 -8.97 -21.17 4.24
CA SER A 66 -8.71 -22.02 3.08
C SER A 66 -7.22 -21.93 2.71
N GLU A 67 -6.68 -22.98 2.10
CA GLU A 67 -5.32 -22.91 1.55
C GLU A 67 -5.28 -21.80 0.48
N PRO A 68 -4.43 -20.77 0.64
CA PRO A 68 -4.42 -19.64 -0.27
C PRO A 68 -3.73 -20.01 -1.58
N ASP A 69 -4.27 -19.52 -2.71
CA ASP A 69 -3.69 -19.72 -4.04
C ASP A 69 -2.46 -18.81 -4.30
N GLY A 70 -2.26 -17.79 -3.46
CA GLY A 70 -1.15 -16.84 -3.54
C GLY A 70 -0.68 -16.41 -2.16
N ASP A 71 0.16 -15.38 -2.11
CA ASP A 71 0.74 -14.91 -0.85
C ASP A 71 -0.31 -14.31 0.09
N VAL A 72 -0.05 -14.42 1.39
CA VAL A 72 -0.85 -13.79 2.44
C VAL A 72 0.00 -12.76 3.15
N VAL A 73 -0.47 -11.51 3.19
CA VAL A 73 0.24 -10.41 3.84
C VAL A 73 -0.50 -9.98 5.10
N LEU A 74 0.22 -9.87 6.20
CA LEU A 74 -0.26 -9.27 7.44
C LEU A 74 0.26 -7.84 7.57
N THR A 75 -0.64 -6.92 7.91
CA THR A 75 -0.29 -5.56 8.32
C THR A 75 -1.03 -5.16 9.58
N ARG A 76 -0.42 -4.32 10.41
CA ARG A 76 -1.19 -3.55 11.40
C ARG A 76 -2.05 -2.52 10.67
N SER A 77 -3.30 -2.34 11.11
CA SER A 77 -4.19 -1.34 10.52
C SER A 77 -3.60 0.06 10.67
N GLN A 78 -3.57 0.80 9.57
CA GLN A 78 -3.12 2.18 9.47
C GLN A 78 -4.32 3.11 9.20
N LEU A 79 -4.09 4.42 9.26
CA LEU A 79 -5.10 5.42 8.96
C LEU A 79 -5.73 5.23 7.56
N ILE A 80 -4.94 4.75 6.59
CA ILE A 80 -5.42 4.52 5.23
C ILE A 80 -6.49 3.42 5.15
N ASP A 81 -6.46 2.47 6.07
CA ASP A 81 -7.39 1.34 6.11
C ASP A 81 -8.76 1.72 6.70
N SER A 82 -8.91 2.95 7.24
CA SER A 82 -10.18 3.48 7.72
C SER A 82 -10.94 4.30 6.66
N ALA A 83 -10.38 4.44 5.45
CA ALA A 83 -11.01 5.15 4.35
C ALA A 83 -12.39 4.54 4.01
N PRO A 84 -13.45 5.35 3.89
CA PRO A 84 -14.80 4.86 3.56
C PRO A 84 -14.96 4.56 2.07
N TYR A 85 -13.85 4.44 1.34
CA TYR A 85 -13.79 4.19 -0.09
C TYR A 85 -12.60 3.28 -0.39
N LEU A 86 -12.67 2.59 -1.53
CA LEU A 86 -11.56 1.75 -1.98
C LEU A 86 -10.33 2.60 -2.31
N VAL A 87 -9.32 2.48 -1.46
CA VAL A 87 -7.98 3.02 -1.69
C VAL A 87 -7.26 2.10 -2.68
N HIS A 88 -6.36 2.66 -3.49
CA HIS A 88 -5.63 1.90 -4.49
C HIS A 88 -4.64 0.88 -3.92
N THR A 89 -4.31 0.89 -2.63
CA THR A 89 -3.21 0.09 -2.05
C THR A 89 -3.50 -1.40 -2.14
N ASN A 90 -2.63 -2.16 -2.81
CA ASN A 90 -2.83 -3.57 -3.20
C ASN A 90 -4.02 -3.79 -4.16
N PHE A 91 -4.48 -2.74 -4.83
CA PHE A 91 -5.53 -2.76 -5.86
C PHE A 91 -5.14 -1.94 -7.09
N GLU A 92 -3.88 -1.49 -7.18
CA GLU A 92 -3.43 -0.54 -8.19
C GLU A 92 -3.68 -1.08 -9.60
N LEU A 93 -3.20 -2.29 -9.89
CA LEU A 93 -3.36 -2.90 -11.22
C LEU A 93 -4.85 -3.09 -11.57
N ALA A 94 -5.63 -3.68 -10.67
CA ALA A 94 -7.05 -3.93 -10.89
C ALA A 94 -7.82 -2.63 -11.17
N LEU A 95 -7.54 -1.55 -10.43
CA LEU A 95 -8.21 -0.26 -10.60
C LEU A 95 -7.72 0.52 -11.82
N MET A 96 -6.48 0.31 -12.25
CA MET A 96 -5.99 0.83 -13.53
C MET A 96 -6.71 0.15 -14.69
N LEU A 97 -6.80 -1.19 -14.68
CA LEU A 97 -7.48 -1.94 -15.73
C LEU A 97 -8.99 -1.63 -15.82
N ASP A 98 -9.62 -1.33 -14.68
CA ASP A 98 -11.01 -0.85 -14.62
C ASP A 98 -11.17 0.63 -15.02
N GLY A 99 -10.07 1.34 -15.30
CA GLY A 99 -10.08 2.76 -15.72
C GLY A 99 -10.40 3.76 -14.60
N ARG A 100 -10.52 3.30 -13.34
CA ARG A 100 -10.88 4.15 -12.19
C ARG A 100 -9.68 4.89 -11.59
N LYS A 101 -8.48 4.32 -11.71
CA LYS A 101 -7.24 4.93 -11.24
C LYS A 101 -6.30 5.06 -12.44
N PRO A 102 -6.09 6.26 -12.99
CA PRO A 102 -5.27 6.44 -14.19
C PRO A 102 -3.76 6.44 -13.91
N PHE A 103 -3.36 6.39 -12.63
CA PHE A 103 -1.97 6.52 -12.20
C PHE A 103 -1.70 5.68 -10.95
N ALA A 104 -0.58 4.96 -10.96
CA ALA A 104 -0.05 4.24 -9.82
C ALA A 104 1.45 4.54 -9.65
N MET A 105 1.92 4.47 -8.42
CA MET A 105 3.34 4.64 -8.11
C MET A 105 3.79 3.64 -7.05
N PHE A 106 5.00 3.15 -7.23
CA PHE A 106 5.69 2.30 -6.28
C PHE A 106 7.08 2.87 -6.03
N LEU A 107 7.51 2.79 -4.78
CA LEU A 107 8.82 3.24 -4.33
C LEU A 107 9.37 2.18 -3.37
N ASP A 108 10.57 1.72 -3.64
CA ASP A 108 11.30 0.84 -2.74
C ASP A 108 12.81 0.92 -3.01
N GLU A 109 13.60 0.31 -2.14
CA GLU A 109 15.02 0.08 -2.36
C GLU A 109 15.27 -0.83 -3.56
N GLU A 110 16.27 -0.47 -4.38
CA GLU A 110 16.68 -1.24 -5.55
C GLU A 110 17.03 -2.71 -5.21
N SER A 111 17.47 -2.97 -3.97
CA SER A 111 17.85 -4.29 -3.47
C SER A 111 16.73 -5.13 -2.87
N SER A 112 15.52 -4.58 -2.64
CA SER A 112 14.45 -5.31 -1.92
C SER A 112 13.88 -6.48 -2.72
N GLY A 113 13.93 -6.41 -4.06
CA GLY A 113 13.28 -7.39 -4.95
C GLY A 113 11.77 -7.20 -5.13
N ILE A 114 11.09 -6.53 -4.19
CA ILE A 114 9.63 -6.32 -4.21
C ILE A 114 9.18 -5.61 -5.49
N LEU A 115 9.92 -4.58 -5.92
CA LEU A 115 9.61 -3.88 -7.16
C LEU A 115 9.70 -4.77 -8.40
N LYS A 116 10.55 -5.79 -8.39
CA LYS A 116 10.63 -6.75 -9.50
C LYS A 116 9.37 -7.60 -9.58
N GLU A 117 8.82 -8.00 -8.44
CA GLU A 117 7.57 -8.76 -8.35
C GLU A 117 6.39 -7.91 -8.79
N VAL A 118 6.27 -6.68 -8.26
CA VAL A 118 5.23 -5.73 -8.68
C VAL A 118 5.26 -5.52 -10.20
N ARG A 119 6.44 -5.27 -10.78
CA ARG A 119 6.59 -5.11 -12.24
C ARG A 119 6.12 -6.34 -13.01
N ALA A 120 6.34 -7.55 -12.50
CA ALA A 120 5.95 -8.76 -13.19
C ALA A 120 4.43 -8.84 -13.42
N TYR A 121 3.63 -8.35 -12.47
CA TYR A 121 2.17 -8.28 -12.62
C TYR A 121 1.72 -7.25 -13.68
N PHE A 122 2.43 -6.13 -13.79
CA PHE A 122 2.12 -5.07 -14.77
C PHE A 122 2.65 -5.38 -16.18
N GLN A 123 3.73 -6.17 -16.29
CA GLN A 123 4.47 -6.38 -17.53
C GLN A 123 3.60 -6.79 -18.74
N PRO A 124 2.63 -7.72 -18.63
CA PRO A 124 1.78 -8.09 -19.78
C PRO A 124 0.97 -6.91 -20.33
N TYR A 125 0.56 -5.99 -19.45
CA TYR A 125 -0.23 -4.81 -19.81
C TYR A 125 0.66 -3.69 -20.35
N VAL A 126 1.91 -3.63 -19.90
CA VAL A 126 2.93 -2.74 -20.48
C VAL A 126 3.29 -3.19 -21.89
N ASP A 127 3.57 -4.48 -22.09
CA ASP A 127 3.96 -5.05 -23.39
C ASP A 127 2.86 -4.89 -24.45
N SER A 128 1.60 -4.93 -24.05
CA SER A 128 0.45 -4.72 -24.93
C SER A 128 0.11 -3.24 -25.16
N GLY A 129 0.75 -2.32 -24.43
CA GLY A 129 0.46 -0.88 -24.48
C GLY A 129 -0.84 -0.46 -23.77
N ALA A 130 -1.45 -1.35 -22.98
CA ALA A 130 -2.62 -1.05 -22.16
C ALA A 130 -2.26 -0.19 -20.93
N ILE A 131 -1.01 -0.25 -20.49
CA ILE A 131 -0.42 0.58 -19.43
C ILE A 131 0.94 1.07 -19.93
N ILE A 132 1.34 2.28 -19.53
CA ILE A 132 2.65 2.85 -19.85
C ILE A 132 3.47 2.93 -18.58
N GLU A 133 4.70 2.39 -18.61
CA GLU A 133 5.64 2.40 -17.48
C GLU A 133 6.69 3.51 -17.63
N ARG A 134 7.03 4.15 -16.52
CA ARG A 134 8.24 4.97 -16.37
C ARG A 134 8.98 4.55 -15.11
N VAL A 135 10.22 4.09 -15.26
CA VAL A 135 11.12 3.77 -14.14
C VAL A 135 12.12 4.90 -13.97
N ALA A 136 12.23 5.44 -12.76
CA ALA A 136 13.14 6.52 -12.43
C ALA A 136 13.96 6.16 -11.18
N PRO A 137 15.31 6.15 -11.25
CA PRO A 137 16.13 6.04 -10.06
C PRO A 137 15.99 7.30 -9.20
N PHE A 138 15.93 7.12 -7.89
CA PHE A 138 15.90 8.19 -6.91
C PHE A 138 16.90 7.90 -5.81
N VAL A 139 17.76 8.85 -5.49
CA VAL A 139 18.75 8.68 -4.42
C VAL A 139 18.32 9.53 -3.24
N GLN A 140 18.07 8.87 -2.11
CA GLN A 140 17.82 9.53 -0.84
C GLN A 140 18.91 9.10 0.14
N ASP A 141 19.75 10.06 0.54
CA ASP A 141 20.93 9.83 1.38
C ASP A 141 21.86 8.74 0.83
N LYS A 142 21.94 7.59 1.52
CA LYS A 142 22.76 6.43 1.13
C LYS A 142 21.95 5.33 0.44
N PHE A 143 20.63 5.46 0.38
CA PHE A 143 19.74 4.45 -0.18
C PHE A 143 19.50 4.74 -1.66
N ARG A 144 19.64 3.69 -2.48
CA ARG A 144 19.27 3.71 -3.89
C ARG A 144 17.84 3.24 -3.99
N LEU A 145 16.93 4.17 -4.19
CA LEU A 145 15.52 3.90 -4.35
C LEU A 145 15.15 3.89 -5.84
N VAL A 146 14.10 3.19 -6.18
CA VAL A 146 13.55 3.15 -7.53
C VAL A 146 12.08 3.52 -7.47
N HIS A 147 11.70 4.56 -8.22
CA HIS A 147 10.31 4.84 -8.50
C HIS A 147 9.88 4.08 -9.75
N ILE A 148 8.74 3.42 -9.64
CA ILE A 148 8.03 2.83 -10.77
C ILE A 148 6.69 3.53 -10.86
N LEU A 149 6.46 4.18 -11.99
CA LEU A 149 5.26 4.94 -12.25
C LEU A 149 4.52 4.26 -13.42
N TYR A 150 3.22 4.09 -13.26
CA TYR A 150 2.33 3.56 -14.30
C TYR A 150 1.23 4.55 -14.59
N VAL A 151 0.94 4.77 -15.87
CA VAL A 151 -0.22 5.55 -16.34
C VAL A 151 -1.04 4.76 -17.35
N LEU A 152 -2.32 5.12 -17.48
CA LEU A 152 -3.12 4.69 -18.62
C LEU A 152 -2.74 5.49 -19.89
N PRO A 153 -2.98 4.95 -21.09
CA PRO A 153 -2.77 5.69 -22.34
C PRO A 153 -3.54 7.01 -22.37
N ASN A 154 -2.90 8.08 -22.87
CA ASN A 154 -3.38 9.46 -22.88
C ASN A 154 -3.38 10.16 -21.49
N GLU A 155 -2.88 9.51 -20.43
CA GLU A 155 -2.71 10.09 -19.10
C GLU A 155 -1.22 10.34 -18.75
N GLU A 156 -0.32 10.32 -19.74
CA GLU A 156 1.14 10.45 -19.57
C GLU A 156 1.56 11.80 -18.99
N TRP A 157 0.72 12.82 -19.13
CA TRP A 157 0.90 14.13 -18.50
C TRP A 157 1.05 14.03 -16.98
N ARG A 158 0.50 12.98 -16.36
CA ARG A 158 0.61 12.73 -14.90
C ARG A 158 2.02 12.46 -14.45
N PHE A 159 2.89 11.91 -15.30
CA PHE A 159 4.28 11.69 -14.94
C PHE A 159 4.99 13.02 -14.65
N ASP A 160 4.81 14.00 -15.52
CA ASP A 160 5.49 15.29 -15.41
C ASP A 160 4.86 16.12 -14.27
N ALA A 161 3.54 16.06 -14.12
CA ALA A 161 2.84 16.68 -12.99
C ALA A 161 3.23 16.06 -11.64
N TYR A 162 3.47 14.75 -11.59
CA TYR A 162 4.00 14.09 -10.40
C TYR A 162 5.43 14.52 -10.11
N ALA A 163 6.31 14.58 -11.11
CA ALA A 163 7.68 15.05 -10.93
C ALA A 163 7.72 16.51 -10.42
N GLU A 164 6.85 17.38 -10.93
CA GLU A 164 6.69 18.75 -10.43
C GLU A 164 6.25 18.76 -8.97
N LEU A 165 5.23 17.97 -8.62
CA LEU A 165 4.73 17.87 -7.25
C LEU A 165 5.81 17.38 -6.27
N MET A 166 6.59 16.36 -6.66
CA MET A 166 7.68 15.83 -5.84
C MET A 166 8.87 16.79 -5.70
N SER A 167 8.94 17.85 -6.52
CA SER A 167 9.95 18.91 -6.39
C SER A 167 9.60 19.99 -5.37
N GLU A 168 8.39 19.96 -4.81
CA GLU A 168 7.95 20.93 -3.80
C GLU A 168 8.79 20.82 -2.52
N ARG A 169 9.28 21.97 -2.04
CA ARG A 169 10.11 22.04 -0.83
C ARG A 169 9.35 21.76 0.47
N ARG A 170 8.03 21.96 0.45
CA ARG A 170 7.17 21.82 1.62
C ARG A 170 5.92 21.07 1.20
N TRP A 171 5.68 19.96 1.88
CA TRP A 171 4.45 19.20 1.72
C TRP A 171 3.31 19.86 2.49
N THR A 172 2.24 20.20 1.78
CA THR A 172 1.05 20.89 2.32
C THR A 172 -0.21 20.10 2.00
N ASP A 173 -1.35 20.55 2.52
CA ASP A 173 -2.64 19.94 2.19
C ASP A 173 -2.99 20.10 0.70
N GLU A 174 -2.50 21.17 0.05
CA GLU A 174 -2.60 21.30 -1.41
C GLU A 174 -1.75 20.24 -2.12
N SER A 175 -0.57 19.93 -1.59
CA SER A 175 0.28 18.85 -2.12
C SER A 175 -0.42 17.48 -2.00
N GLU A 176 -1.06 17.18 -0.86
CA GLU A 176 -1.90 15.99 -0.67
C GLU A 176 -3.08 15.95 -1.64
N TYR A 177 -3.77 17.07 -1.82
CA TYR A 177 -4.87 17.20 -2.77
C TYR A 177 -4.41 16.91 -4.19
N ARG A 178 -3.33 17.57 -4.65
CA ARG A 178 -2.73 17.36 -5.97
C ARG A 178 -2.34 15.90 -6.17
N LEU A 179 -1.69 15.27 -5.18
CA LEU A 179 -1.34 13.85 -5.24
C LEU A 179 -2.60 12.97 -5.40
N GLY A 180 -3.63 13.21 -4.58
CA GLY A 180 -4.89 12.49 -4.66
C GLY A 180 -5.55 12.61 -6.04
N ARG A 181 -5.56 13.81 -6.62
CA ARG A 181 -6.07 14.04 -7.99
C ARG A 181 -5.24 13.36 -9.07
N LEU A 182 -3.90 13.35 -8.92
CA LEU A 182 -3.01 12.61 -9.82
C LEU A 182 -3.29 11.10 -9.79
N LEU A 183 -3.61 10.55 -8.62
CA LEU A 183 -3.98 9.14 -8.46
C LEU A 183 -5.41 8.83 -8.93
N GLY A 184 -6.23 9.84 -9.26
CA GLY A 184 -7.62 9.68 -9.68
C GLY A 184 -8.61 9.54 -8.54
N TYR A 185 -8.35 10.13 -7.37
CA TYR A 185 -9.36 10.30 -6.33
C TYR A 185 -10.26 11.49 -6.64
N THR A 186 -11.51 11.41 -6.20
CA THR A 186 -12.47 12.54 -6.29
C THR A 186 -12.08 13.63 -5.30
N GLU A 187 -12.65 14.82 -5.47
CA GLU A 187 -12.45 15.93 -4.54
C GLU A 187 -12.86 15.56 -3.11
N GLU A 188 -14.04 14.95 -2.94
CA GLU A 188 -14.53 14.49 -1.63
C GLU A 188 -13.57 13.50 -0.96
N GLN A 189 -13.03 12.55 -1.73
CA GLN A 189 -12.05 11.57 -1.23
C GLN A 189 -10.76 12.25 -0.76
N CYS A 190 -10.27 13.23 -1.52
CA CYS A 190 -9.08 13.99 -1.17
C CYS A 190 -9.31 14.83 0.11
N GLN A 191 -10.47 15.50 0.21
CA GLN A 191 -10.81 16.30 1.38
C GLN A 191 -10.96 15.45 2.65
N TRP A 192 -11.57 14.26 2.52
CA TRP A 192 -11.63 13.29 3.60
C TRP A 192 -10.23 12.93 4.10
N TRP A 193 -9.32 12.57 3.19
CA TRP A 193 -7.94 12.18 3.51
C TRP A 193 -7.18 13.27 4.27
N ILE A 194 -7.24 14.51 3.75
CA ILE A 194 -6.60 15.67 4.36
C ILE A 194 -7.12 15.91 5.78
N THR A 195 -8.45 15.82 5.97
CA THR A 195 -9.08 16.00 7.28
C THR A 195 -8.59 14.97 8.28
N GLN A 196 -8.56 13.69 7.90
CA GLN A 196 -8.11 12.61 8.77
C GLN A 196 -6.64 12.72 9.16
N LYS A 197 -5.76 13.09 8.22
CA LYS A 197 -4.33 13.31 8.53
C LYS A 197 -4.12 14.45 9.52
N ARG A 198 -4.89 15.54 9.42
CA ARG A 198 -4.84 16.65 10.39
C ARG A 198 -5.28 16.22 11.78
N GLU A 199 -6.37 15.46 11.88
CA GLU A 199 -6.87 14.94 13.16
C GLU A 199 -5.84 14.02 13.83
N THR A 200 -5.22 13.12 13.06
CA THR A 200 -4.21 12.19 13.61
C THR A 200 -2.94 12.92 14.07
N ARG A 201 -2.50 13.96 13.35
CA ARG A 201 -1.38 14.82 13.78
C ARG A 201 -1.69 15.58 15.09
N ASN A 202 -2.90 16.13 15.21
CA ASN A 202 -3.32 16.85 16.41
C ASN A 202 -3.46 15.95 17.66
N VAL A 203 -3.67 14.65 17.46
CA VAL A 203 -3.71 13.66 18.55
C VAL A 203 -2.30 13.23 18.99
N THR A 204 -1.33 13.27 18.07
CA THR A 204 0.06 12.85 18.32
C THR A 204 0.98 13.97 18.80
N GLU A 205 0.64 15.24 18.57
CA GLU A 205 1.33 16.37 19.19
C GLU A 205 0.85 16.57 20.66
N PRO A 206 1.75 16.56 21.66
CA PRO A 206 1.35 16.87 23.02
C PRO A 206 0.80 18.29 23.08
N LYS A 207 -0.36 18.48 23.72
CA LYS A 207 -0.83 19.81 24.09
C LYS A 207 0.28 20.50 24.89
N ALA A 208 0.80 21.60 24.34
CA ALA A 208 1.76 22.47 25.00
C ALA A 208 1.24 23.00 26.35
#